data_AF-A0A9Q7EAA2-F1
#
_entry.id   AF-A0A9Q7EAA2-F1
#
_cell.length_a   1.000
_cell.length_b   1.000
_cell.length_c   1.000
_cell.angle_alpha   90.00
_cell.angle_beta   90.00
_cell.angle_gamma   90.00
#
_symmetry.space_group_name_H-M   'P 1'
#
loop_
_entity.id
_entity.type
_entity.pdbx_description
1 polymer ?
#
loop_
_entity_poly.entity_id
_entity_poly.type
_entity_poly.pdbx_seq_one_letter_code
_entity_poly.pdbx_strand_id
1 'polypeptide(L)'
;MSLQQILTRIALLSEPCVKWSDRLEYYLSIITRLAPVAFILSQINWWFTENQQFGQFMIIALAVNMGVGVVFHLRNKSFSWWDFLVRNAFMILAVSVVYIMLEMLRYTAGDNLVGEAFKVLIQITTLLYPTSKVLKNIHILSRGKYPPEFIMKKLYDFEKNGDLKAFFDSKNKEE
;
A
#
# COMPACT_ATOMS: atom_id res chain seq x y z
N MET A 1 16.35 -15.75 -18.49
CA MET A 1 15.74 -17.06 -18.82
C MET A 1 14.24 -16.84 -18.87
N SER A 2 13.57 -17.14 -19.98
CA SER A 2 12.13 -16.93 -20.15
C SER A 2 11.33 -17.89 -19.25
N LEU A 3 10.06 -17.55 -18.97
CA LEU A 3 9.15 -18.41 -18.19
C LEU A 3 9.08 -19.83 -18.77
N GLN A 4 9.08 -19.93 -20.11
CA GLN A 4 9.12 -21.20 -20.84
C GLN A 4 10.33 -22.05 -20.44
N GLN A 5 11.53 -21.45 -20.37
CA GLN A 5 12.74 -22.17 -20.00
C GLN A 5 12.69 -22.68 -18.53
N ILE A 6 12.05 -21.95 -17.62
CA ILE A 6 11.86 -22.41 -16.22
C ILE A 6 10.94 -23.62 -16.20
N LEU A 7 9.82 -23.56 -16.92
CA LEU A 7 8.87 -24.67 -17.03
C LEU A 7 9.49 -25.91 -17.69
N THR A 8 10.31 -25.73 -18.73
CA THR A 8 11.06 -26.82 -19.36
C THR A 8 12.03 -27.47 -18.38
N ARG A 9 12.77 -26.69 -17.57
CA ARG A 9 13.67 -27.26 -16.55
C ARG A 9 12.92 -27.97 -15.41
N ILE A 10 11.70 -27.52 -15.07
CA ILE A 10 10.82 -28.21 -14.12
C ILE A 10 10.32 -29.55 -14.71
N ALA A 11 9.95 -29.59 -15.99
CA ALA A 11 9.54 -30.82 -16.66
C ALA A 11 10.70 -31.83 -16.81
N LEU A 12 11.92 -31.35 -17.09
CA LEU A 12 13.11 -32.20 -17.20
C LEU A 12 13.55 -32.82 -15.85
N LEU A 13 13.09 -32.29 -14.72
CA LEU A 13 13.34 -32.90 -13.41
C LEU A 13 12.57 -34.22 -13.21
N SER A 14 11.41 -34.39 -13.85
CA SER A 14 10.59 -35.60 -13.74
C SER A 14 10.88 -36.65 -14.83
N GLU A 15 11.70 -36.33 -15.83
CA GLU A 15 12.02 -37.26 -16.92
C GLU A 15 13.08 -38.31 -16.51
N PRO A 16 12.80 -39.61 -16.72
CA PRO A 16 13.69 -40.70 -16.31
C PRO A 16 15.01 -40.75 -17.11
N CYS A 17 15.05 -40.15 -18.30
CA CYS A 17 16.19 -40.18 -19.22
C CYS A 17 17.31 -39.18 -18.89
N VAL A 18 17.08 -38.26 -17.95
CA VAL A 18 18.05 -37.22 -17.57
C VAL A 18 19.05 -37.76 -16.56
N LYS A 19 20.36 -37.54 -16.81
CA LYS A 19 21.43 -37.95 -15.90
C LYS A 19 21.30 -37.25 -14.54
N TRP A 20 21.73 -37.94 -13.48
CA TRP A 20 21.69 -37.39 -12.11
C TRP A 20 22.47 -36.08 -11.94
N SER A 21 23.60 -35.91 -12.64
CA SER A 21 24.37 -34.65 -12.67
C SER A 21 23.54 -33.48 -13.18
N ASP A 22 22.81 -33.70 -14.26
CA ASP A 22 22.07 -32.67 -14.97
C ASP A 22 20.80 -32.30 -14.19
N ARG A 23 20.20 -33.28 -13.49
CA ARG A 23 19.10 -33.04 -12.53
C ARG A 23 19.53 -32.13 -11.39
N LEU A 24 20.72 -32.35 -10.81
CA LEU A 24 21.26 -31.49 -9.75
C LEU A 24 21.48 -30.06 -10.27
N GLU A 25 22.01 -29.90 -11.48
CA GLU A 25 22.18 -28.59 -12.10
C GLU A 25 20.83 -27.88 -12.33
N TYR A 26 19.83 -28.59 -12.83
CA TYR A 26 18.49 -28.04 -13.02
C TYR A 26 17.83 -27.63 -11.70
N TYR A 27 17.97 -28.46 -10.66
CA TYR A 27 17.46 -28.17 -9.34
C TYR A 27 18.11 -26.92 -8.73
N LEU A 28 19.44 -26.82 -8.76
CA LEU A 28 20.18 -25.65 -8.29
C LEU A 28 19.85 -24.40 -9.11
N SER A 29 19.69 -24.53 -10.43
CA SER A 29 19.30 -23.44 -11.32
C SER A 29 17.90 -22.90 -11.03
N ILE A 30 16.97 -23.77 -10.63
CA ILE A 30 15.60 -23.38 -10.26
C ILE A 30 15.62 -22.73 -8.88
N ILE A 31 16.27 -23.33 -7.88
CA ILE A 31 16.37 -22.78 -6.52
C ILE A 31 17.00 -21.40 -6.54
N THR A 32 18.17 -21.23 -7.17
CA THR A 32 18.87 -19.93 -7.16
C THR A 32 18.05 -18.79 -7.76
N ARG A 33 17.06 -19.09 -8.61
CA ARG A 33 16.19 -18.08 -9.23
C ARG A 33 14.86 -17.91 -8.53
N LEU A 34 14.24 -18.99 -8.07
CA LEU A 34 12.96 -18.94 -7.38
C LEU A 34 13.11 -18.64 -5.89
N ALA A 35 14.20 -19.05 -5.24
CA ALA A 35 14.39 -18.86 -3.80
C ALA A 35 14.42 -17.38 -3.39
N PRO A 36 15.10 -16.46 -4.11
CA PRO A 36 15.03 -15.03 -3.77
C PRO A 36 13.61 -14.48 -3.91
N VAL A 37 12.88 -14.88 -4.95
CA VAL A 37 11.49 -14.44 -5.18
C VAL A 37 10.56 -15.00 -4.10
N ALA A 38 10.67 -16.29 -3.82
CA ALA A 38 9.89 -16.98 -2.79
C ALA A 38 10.18 -16.41 -1.39
N PHE A 39 11.44 -16.06 -1.12
CA PHE A 39 11.83 -15.38 0.13
C PHE A 39 11.17 -14.00 0.23
N ILE A 40 11.24 -13.16 -0.81
CA ILE A 40 10.58 -11.86 -0.80
C ILE A 40 9.06 -12.01 -0.61
N LEU A 41 8.44 -12.94 -1.34
CA LEU A 41 7.02 -13.23 -1.20
C LEU A 41 6.65 -13.73 0.19
N SER A 42 7.50 -14.54 0.84
CA SER A 42 7.26 -15.02 2.20
C SER A 42 7.35 -13.87 3.21
N GLN A 43 8.30 -12.94 3.05
CA GLN A 43 8.37 -11.74 3.89
C GLN A 43 7.13 -10.85 3.72
N ILE A 44 6.70 -10.62 2.48
CA ILE A 44 5.48 -9.85 2.19
C ILE A 44 4.25 -10.55 2.80
N ASN A 45 4.14 -11.86 2.63
CA ASN A 45 3.02 -12.63 3.17
C ASN A 45 2.98 -12.60 4.70
N TRP A 46 4.13 -12.70 5.36
CA TRP A 46 4.23 -12.62 6.80
C TRP A 46 3.78 -11.23 7.31
N TRP A 47 4.32 -10.16 6.73
CA TRP A 47 3.88 -8.80 7.04
C TRP A 47 2.38 -8.59 6.78
N PHE A 48 1.86 -9.10 5.65
CA PHE A 48 0.45 -8.96 5.31
C PHE A 48 -0.46 -9.74 6.26
N THR A 49 -0.02 -10.89 6.76
CA THR A 49 -0.78 -11.68 7.73
C THR A 49 -0.90 -10.92 9.06
N GLU A 50 0.17 -10.25 9.51
CA GLU A 50 0.16 -9.45 10.73
C GLU A 50 -0.60 -8.12 10.59
N ASN A 51 -0.72 -7.59 9.37
CA ASN A 51 -1.29 -6.27 9.08
C ASN A 51 -2.46 -6.35 8.11
N GLN A 52 -3.19 -7.47 8.10
CA GLN A 52 -4.17 -7.82 7.06
C GLN A 52 -5.20 -6.71 6.82
N GLN A 53 -5.81 -6.20 7.89
CA GLN A 53 -6.84 -5.17 7.81
C GLN A 53 -6.27 -3.87 7.22
N PHE A 54 -5.12 -3.42 7.71
CA PHE A 54 -4.45 -2.23 7.18
C PHE A 54 -4.08 -2.39 5.70
N GLY A 55 -3.44 -3.52 5.34
CA GLY A 55 -3.05 -3.81 3.96
C GLY A 55 -4.24 -3.82 3.00
N GLN A 56 -5.34 -4.45 3.39
CA GLN A 56 -6.58 -4.48 2.60
C GLN A 56 -7.16 -3.07 2.42
N PHE A 57 -7.25 -2.27 3.49
CA PHE A 57 -7.77 -0.90 3.42
C PHE A 57 -6.87 0.00 2.58
N MET A 58 -5.54 -0.17 2.64
CA MET A 58 -4.61 0.56 1.78
C MET A 58 -4.83 0.26 0.30
N ILE A 59 -4.98 -1.02 -0.07
CA ILE A 59 -5.24 -1.42 -1.46
C ILE A 59 -6.54 -0.81 -1.95
N ILE A 60 -7.60 -0.90 -1.14
CA ILE A 60 -8.92 -0.31 -1.47
C ILE A 60 -8.80 1.22 -1.61
N ALA A 61 -8.16 1.90 -0.67
CA ALA A 61 -8.01 3.35 -0.69
C ALA A 61 -7.22 3.83 -1.92
N LEU A 62 -6.15 3.11 -2.31
CA LEU A 62 -5.39 3.40 -3.53
C LEU A 62 -6.23 3.16 -4.79
N ALA A 63 -6.99 2.06 -4.85
CA ALA A 63 -7.87 1.76 -5.99
C ALA A 63 -8.99 2.80 -6.13
N VAL A 64 -9.63 3.20 -5.03
CA VAL A 64 -10.64 4.26 -5.02
C VAL A 64 -10.03 5.61 -5.39
N ASN A 65 -8.83 5.93 -4.90
CA ASN A 65 -8.11 7.14 -5.30
C ASN A 65 -7.85 7.19 -6.81
N MET A 66 -7.43 6.07 -7.40
CA MET A 66 -7.27 5.97 -8.86
C MET A 66 -8.59 6.20 -9.58
N GLY A 67 -9.65 5.49 -9.20
CA GLY A 67 -10.97 5.59 -9.84
C GLY A 67 -11.57 7.00 -9.74
N VAL A 68 -11.60 7.57 -8.55
CA VAL A 68 -12.08 8.95 -8.31
C VAL A 68 -11.20 9.97 -9.05
N GLY A 69 -9.88 9.77 -9.07
CA GLY A 69 -8.94 10.60 -9.80
C GLY A 69 -9.22 10.63 -11.31
N VAL A 70 -9.49 9.47 -11.93
CA VAL A 70 -9.90 9.38 -13.33
C VAL A 70 -11.17 10.18 -13.58
N VAL A 71 -12.22 9.94 -12.78
CA VAL A 71 -13.50 10.66 -12.92
C VAL A 71 -13.32 12.17 -12.78
N PHE A 72 -12.52 12.60 -11.80
CA PHE A 72 -12.21 14.01 -11.55
C PHE A 72 -11.53 14.67 -12.75
N HIS A 73 -10.45 14.06 -13.26
CA HIS A 73 -9.69 14.63 -14.37
C HIS A 73 -10.44 14.57 -15.70
N LEU A 74 -11.27 13.55 -15.93
CA LEU A 74 -12.15 13.48 -17.10
C LEU A 74 -13.19 14.62 -17.08
N ARG A 75 -13.84 14.86 -15.93
CA ARG A 75 -14.83 15.94 -15.80
C ARG A 75 -14.21 17.33 -15.98
N ASN A 76 -12.95 17.48 -15.55
CA ASN A 76 -12.20 18.74 -15.67
C ASN A 76 -11.39 18.85 -16.98
N LYS A 77 -11.57 17.91 -17.94
CA LYS A 77 -10.89 17.88 -19.25
C LYS A 77 -9.35 17.99 -19.15
N SER A 78 -8.76 17.44 -18.09
CA SER A 78 -7.31 17.48 -17.81
C SER A 78 -6.67 16.10 -17.69
N PHE A 79 -7.36 15.07 -18.20
CA PHE A 79 -6.88 13.69 -18.08
C PHE A 79 -5.76 13.38 -19.06
N SER A 80 -4.68 12.80 -18.52
CA SER A 80 -3.50 12.34 -19.26
C SER A 80 -3.10 10.96 -18.71
N TRP A 81 -2.97 9.97 -19.59
CA TRP A 81 -2.62 8.59 -19.20
C TRP A 81 -1.22 8.50 -18.57
N TRP A 82 -0.28 9.28 -19.10
CA TRP A 82 1.08 9.29 -18.57
C TRP A 82 1.12 9.88 -17.16
N ASP A 83 0.47 11.02 -16.96
CA ASP A 83 0.38 11.65 -15.64
C ASP A 83 -0.38 10.76 -14.65
N PHE A 84 -1.44 10.09 -15.10
CA PHE A 84 -2.18 9.14 -14.28
C PHE A 84 -1.27 8.01 -13.78
N LEU A 85 -0.53 7.34 -14.66
CA LEU A 85 0.35 6.23 -14.28
C LEU A 85 1.49 6.71 -13.38
N VAL A 86 2.19 7.78 -13.77
CA VAL A 86 3.36 8.28 -13.03
C VAL A 86 2.96 8.75 -11.63
N ARG A 87 1.88 9.53 -11.50
CA ARG A 87 1.46 10.06 -10.20
C ARG A 87 0.96 8.97 -9.26
N ASN A 88 0.26 7.97 -9.77
CA ASN A 88 -0.20 6.85 -8.96
C ASN A 88 0.95 5.90 -8.59
N ALA A 89 1.87 5.61 -9.50
CA ALA A 89 3.08 4.83 -9.20
C ALA A 89 3.94 5.53 -8.15
N PHE A 90 4.14 6.85 -8.29
CA PHE A 90 4.86 7.65 -7.30
C PHE A 90 4.16 7.65 -5.95
N MET A 91 2.82 7.76 -5.91
CA MET A 91 2.05 7.67 -4.66
C MET A 91 2.26 6.33 -3.95
N ILE A 92 2.12 5.21 -4.68
CA ILE A 92 2.34 3.87 -4.12
C ILE A 92 3.75 3.77 -3.55
N LEU A 93 4.75 4.18 -4.33
CA LEU A 93 6.15 4.14 -3.90
C LEU A 93 6.38 5.00 -2.65
N ALA A 94 5.88 6.23 -2.63
CA ALA A 94 6.03 7.15 -1.50
C ALA A 94 5.41 6.57 -0.22
N VAL A 95 4.17 6.06 -0.32
CA VAL A 95 3.46 5.41 0.80
C VAL A 95 4.25 4.20 1.31
N SER A 96 4.72 3.33 0.42
CA SER A 96 5.50 2.15 0.80
C SER A 96 6.82 2.52 1.48
N VAL A 97 7.58 3.46 0.91
CA VAL A 97 8.88 3.88 1.47
C VAL A 97 8.70 4.51 2.84
N VAL A 98 7.77 5.46 2.98
CA VAL A 98 7.51 6.14 4.27
C VAL A 98 7.05 5.13 5.32
N TYR A 99 6.12 4.25 4.97
CA TYR A 99 5.63 3.22 5.89
C TYR A 99 6.76 2.31 6.38
N ILE A 100 7.59 1.78 5.47
CA ILE A 100 8.71 0.90 5.82
C ILE A 100 9.71 1.62 6.75
N MET A 101 10.06 2.88 6.45
CA MET A 101 11.00 3.64 7.28
C MET A 101 10.45 3.88 8.69
N LEU A 102 9.17 4.21 8.82
CA LEU A 102 8.52 4.41 10.12
C LEU A 102 8.36 3.09 10.88
N GLU A 103 8.01 2.00 10.20
CA GLU A 103 7.89 0.67 10.81
C GLU A 103 9.24 0.17 11.35
N MET A 104 10.36 0.45 10.66
CA MET A 104 11.70 0.17 11.18
C MET A 104 12.00 0.92 12.50
N LEU A 105 11.52 2.16 12.62
CA LEU A 105 11.63 2.91 13.88
C LEU A 105 10.77 2.27 14.98
N ARG A 106 9.57 1.79 14.65
CA ARG A 106 8.72 1.05 15.60
C ARG A 106 9.43 -0.18 16.15
N TYR A 107 10.04 -1.00 15.29
CA TYR A 107 10.79 -2.17 15.75
C TYR A 107 11.92 -1.81 16.72
N THR A 108 12.53 -0.63 16.56
CA THR A 108 13.55 -0.13 17.49
C THR A 108 12.97 0.30 18.86
N ALA A 109 11.72 0.74 18.91
CA ALA A 109 11.03 1.15 20.14
C ALA A 109 10.59 -0.02 21.03
N GLY A 110 10.59 -1.24 20.49
CA GLY A 110 10.26 -2.49 21.20
C GLY A 110 8.76 -2.80 21.24
N ASP A 111 8.42 -4.08 21.49
CA ASP A 111 7.04 -4.55 21.61
C ASP A 111 6.46 -4.24 22.99
N ASN A 112 6.04 -2.99 23.16
CA ASN A 112 5.36 -2.48 24.34
C ASN A 112 4.14 -1.63 23.91
N LEU A 113 3.36 -1.14 24.88
CA LEU A 113 2.19 -0.30 24.59
C LEU A 113 2.51 0.94 23.74
N VAL A 114 3.71 1.50 23.89
CA VAL A 114 4.16 2.65 23.10
C VAL A 114 4.43 2.23 21.65
N GLY A 115 5.06 1.07 21.44
CA GLY A 115 5.30 0.48 20.12
C GLY A 115 4.00 0.17 19.38
N GLU A 116 2.99 -0.36 20.07
CA GLU A 116 1.68 -0.64 19.48
C GLU A 116 0.93 0.65 19.13
N ALA A 117 0.91 1.64 20.02
CA ALA A 117 0.34 2.95 19.73
C ALA A 117 1.03 3.63 18.53
N PHE A 118 2.36 3.49 18.43
CA PHE A 118 3.12 4.00 17.31
C PHE A 118 2.80 3.27 16.00
N LYS A 119 2.64 1.94 16.03
CA LYS A 119 2.15 1.14 14.88
C LYS A 119 0.84 1.69 14.34
N VAL A 120 -0.13 1.88 15.23
CA VAL A 120 -1.46 2.38 14.88
C VAL A 120 -1.37 3.78 14.27
N LEU A 121 -0.56 4.66 14.85
CA LEU A 121 -0.34 6.01 14.31
C LEU A 121 0.25 5.98 12.89
N ILE A 122 1.27 5.14 12.66
CA ILE A 122 1.89 4.96 11.34
C ILE A 122 0.85 4.47 10.34
N GLN A 123 0.04 3.47 10.70
CA GLN A 123 -1.00 2.94 9.82
C GLN A 123 -2.08 3.98 9.50
N ILE A 124 -2.57 4.72 10.49
CA ILE A 124 -3.59 5.76 10.28
C ILE A 124 -3.05 6.87 9.37
N THR A 125 -1.86 7.40 9.67
CA THR A 125 -1.26 8.49 8.89
C THR A 125 -0.95 8.06 7.45
N THR A 126 -0.48 6.82 7.26
CA THR A 126 -0.23 6.23 5.95
C THR A 126 -1.52 6.06 5.15
N LEU A 127 -2.59 5.54 5.76
CA LEU A 127 -3.90 5.36 5.13
C LEU A 127 -4.59 6.67 4.81
N LEU A 128 -4.33 7.70 5.62
CA LEU A 128 -4.93 9.00 5.38
C LEU A 128 -4.42 9.65 4.09
N TYR A 129 -3.19 9.36 3.66
CA TYR A 129 -2.63 9.98 2.45
C TYR A 129 -3.46 9.75 1.17
N PRO A 130 -3.79 8.50 0.76
CA PRO A 130 -4.71 8.30 -0.37
C PRO A 130 -6.16 8.69 -0.02
N THR A 131 -6.60 8.46 1.22
CA THR A 131 -7.97 8.73 1.65
C THR A 131 -8.31 10.21 1.57
N SER A 132 -7.41 11.10 2.00
CA SER A 132 -7.65 12.54 1.99
C SER A 132 -7.76 13.08 0.56
N LYS A 133 -6.98 12.52 -0.38
CA LYS A 133 -7.09 12.85 -1.81
C LYS A 133 -8.44 12.43 -2.39
N VAL A 134 -8.93 11.25 -2.03
CA VAL A 134 -10.29 10.80 -2.39
C VAL A 134 -11.33 11.80 -1.87
N LEU A 135 -11.29 12.13 -0.58
CA LEU A 135 -12.26 13.03 0.05
C LEU A 135 -12.26 14.42 -0.61
N LYS A 136 -11.08 14.98 -0.88
CA LYS A 136 -10.92 16.27 -1.57
C LYS A 136 -11.50 16.24 -2.98
N ASN A 137 -11.20 15.20 -3.75
CA ASN A 137 -11.71 15.06 -5.11
C ASN A 137 -13.24 14.88 -5.13
N ILE A 138 -13.79 14.08 -4.21
CA ILE A 138 -15.25 13.91 -4.06
C ILE A 138 -15.91 15.22 -3.64
N HIS A 139 -15.32 15.97 -2.69
CA HIS A 139 -15.82 17.28 -2.27
C HIS A 139 -15.94 18.25 -3.45
N ILE A 140 -14.93 18.29 -4.32
CA ILE A 140 -14.98 19.13 -5.53
C ILE A 140 -16.02 18.60 -6.52
N LEU A 141 -16.06 17.28 -6.76
CA LEU A 141 -17.03 16.65 -7.68
C LEU A 141 -18.49 16.86 -7.24
N SER A 142 -18.73 16.90 -5.94
CA SER A 142 -20.04 17.10 -5.33
C SER A 142 -20.43 18.58 -5.18
N ARG A 143 -19.55 19.52 -5.59
CA ARG A 143 -19.71 20.97 -5.42
C ARG A 143 -19.91 21.35 -3.94
N GLY A 144 -19.12 20.74 -3.06
CA GLY A 144 -19.13 21.02 -1.63
C GLY A 144 -20.19 20.28 -0.82
N LYS A 145 -21.05 19.48 -1.46
CA LYS A 145 -22.13 18.76 -0.76
C LYS A 145 -21.64 17.60 0.12
N TYR A 146 -20.60 16.90 -0.33
CA TYR A 146 -20.07 15.74 0.38
C TYR A 146 -18.58 15.51 0.08
N PRO A 147 -17.73 15.23 1.10
CA PRO A 147 -18.02 15.36 2.53
C PRO A 147 -18.36 16.81 2.89
N PRO A 148 -19.16 17.07 3.94
CA PRO A 148 -19.46 18.44 4.38
C PRO A 148 -18.20 19.24 4.77
N GLU A 149 -18.27 20.57 4.69
CA GLU A 149 -17.13 21.46 4.96
C GLU A 149 -16.49 21.26 6.33
N PHE A 150 -17.28 20.97 7.38
CA PHE A 150 -16.74 20.73 8.72
C PHE A 150 -15.83 19.50 8.77
N ILE A 151 -16.16 18.44 8.00
CA ILE A 151 -15.32 17.24 7.89
C ILE A 151 -14.04 17.59 7.14
N MET A 152 -14.15 18.34 6.05
CA MET A 152 -12.99 18.80 5.28
C MET A 152 -12.05 19.66 6.13
N LYS A 153 -12.59 20.57 6.94
CA LYS A 153 -11.79 21.40 7.85
C LYS A 153 -11.02 20.55 8.85
N LYS A 154 -11.68 19.59 9.51
CA LYS A 154 -11.01 18.63 10.41
C LYS A 154 -9.91 17.85 9.70
N LEU A 155 -10.17 17.39 8.47
CA LEU A 155 -9.19 16.70 7.63
C LEU A 155 -7.94 17.55 7.38
N TYR A 156 -8.11 18.82 6.99
CA TYR A 156 -6.98 19.73 6.77
C TYR A 156 -6.22 20.05 8.05
N ASP A 157 -6.92 20.28 9.17
CA ASP A 157 -6.31 20.56 10.45
C ASP A 157 -5.47 19.37 10.94
N PHE A 158 -5.95 18.16 10.72
CA PHE A 158 -5.19 16.94 11.02
C PHE A 158 -3.99 16.74 10.13
N GLU A 159 -4.12 16.92 8.81
CA GLU A 159 -2.98 16.83 7.89
C GLU A 159 -1.87 17.82 8.28
N LYS A 160 -2.23 18.98 8.84
CA LYS A 160 -1.29 20.01 9.26
C LYS A 160 -0.65 19.72 10.62
N ASN A 161 -1.44 19.30 11.60
CA ASN A 161 -1.02 19.28 13.01
C ASN A 161 -0.85 17.87 13.58
N GLY A 162 -1.31 16.82 12.88
CA GLY A 162 -1.24 15.43 13.34
C GLY A 162 -2.12 15.10 14.54
N ASP A 163 -2.99 16.02 14.96
CA ASP A 163 -3.80 15.87 16.18
C ASP A 163 -5.09 15.08 15.93
N LEU A 164 -5.06 13.76 16.19
CA LEU A 164 -6.21 12.87 16.10
C LEU A 164 -7.34 13.29 17.05
N LYS A 165 -7.01 13.95 18.18
CA LYS A 165 -7.99 14.30 19.20
C LYS A 165 -8.98 15.33 18.68
N ALA A 166 -8.53 16.30 17.88
CA ALA A 166 -9.38 17.28 17.23
C ALA A 166 -10.41 16.67 16.25
N PHE A 167 -10.13 15.48 15.71
CA PHE A 167 -11.07 14.75 14.86
C PHE A 167 -12.26 14.20 15.65
N PHE A 168 -11.97 13.59 16.81
CA PHE A 168 -12.95 12.92 17.68
C PHE A 168 -13.60 13.85 18.71
N ASP A 169 -12.99 14.98 19.05
CA ASP A 169 -13.63 16.02 19.85
C ASP A 169 -14.69 16.73 18.99
N SER A 170 -15.90 16.17 18.97
CA SER A 170 -17.09 16.99 18.81
C SER A 170 -17.24 17.78 20.11
N LYS A 171 -17.00 19.09 20.06
CA LYS A 171 -17.50 19.98 21.11
C LYS A 171 -19.02 19.80 21.19
N ASN A 172 -19.51 18.89 22.04
CA ASN A 172 -20.70 19.16 22.82
C ASN A 172 -20.27 20.24 23.83
N LYS A 173 -20.24 21.49 23.37
CA LYS A 173 -20.33 22.65 24.25
C LYS A 173 -21.80 23.03 24.31
N GLU A 174 -22.58 22.19 24.98
CA GLU A 174 -23.79 22.61 25.68
C GLU A 174 -23.57 22.19 27.13
N GLU A 175 -22.90 23.09 27.86
CA GLU A 175 -23.17 23.55 29.23
C GLU A 175 -22.18 24.67 29.56
#